data_AF-A0A9D6BQM7-F1
#
_entry.id   AF-A0A9D6BQM7-F1
#
_cell.length_a   1.000
_cell.length_b   1.000
_cell.length_c   1.000
_cell.angle_alpha   90.00
_cell.angle_beta   90.00
_cell.angle_gamma   90.00
#
_symmetry.space_group_name_H-M   'P 1'
#
loop_
_entity.id
_entity.type
_entity.pdbx_description
1 polymer ?
#
loop_
_entity_poly.entity_id
_entity_poly.type
_entity_poly.pdbx_seq_one_letter_code
_entity_poly.pdbx_strand_id
1 'polypeptide(L)'
;MTGDRFDIRFAEAITDNGLEFGLKKSASKKNHPFERLFMELCIKHRYTRPYRPQTNGKVERFWKTLNEDLIEGTYFESIDSLKKELFEYLLYYNKLRPH
;
A
#
# COMPACT_ATOMS: atom_id res chain seq x y z
N MET A 1 7.86 12.13 -2.77
CA MET A 1 7.54 13.44 -2.16
C MET A 1 6.04 13.55 -1.94
N THR A 2 5.52 12.92 -0.89
CA THR A 2 4.06 12.87 -0.61
C THR A 2 3.74 13.17 0.87
N GLY A 3 4.75 13.19 1.75
CA GLY A 3 4.58 13.46 3.18
C GLY A 3 4.33 14.93 3.54
N ASP A 4 4.92 15.86 2.78
CA ASP A 4 4.87 17.29 3.13
C ASP A 4 3.47 17.92 2.99
N ARG A 5 2.57 17.32 2.21
CA ARG A 5 1.25 17.90 1.97
C ARG A 5 0.28 17.75 3.15
N PHE A 6 0.52 16.82 4.06
CA PHE A 6 -0.40 16.50 5.15
C PHE A 6 0.21 16.59 6.56
N ASP A 7 1.50 16.93 6.68
CA ASP A 7 2.24 16.90 7.95
C ASP A 7 2.04 15.58 8.74
N ILE A 8 1.95 14.46 8.01
CA ILE A 8 1.75 13.13 8.60
C ILE A 8 3.12 12.46 8.73
N ARG A 9 3.45 12.06 9.96
CA ARG A 9 4.55 11.13 10.24
C ARG A 9 3.99 9.76 10.53
N PHE A 10 4.36 8.78 9.71
CA PHE A 10 3.96 7.39 9.93
C PHE A 10 4.77 6.81 11.09
N ALA A 11 4.09 6.40 12.17
CA ALA A 11 4.75 5.72 13.28
C ALA A 11 4.94 4.22 13.02
N GLU A 12 4.04 3.62 12.23
CA GLU A 12 3.97 2.18 12.02
C GLU A 12 3.37 1.84 10.66
N ALA A 13 3.86 0.76 10.06
CA ALA A 13 3.32 0.14 8.85
C ALA A 13 3.02 -1.34 9.12
N ILE A 14 1.94 -1.85 8.54
CA ILE A 14 1.54 -3.26 8.65
C ILE A 14 1.51 -3.87 7.26
N THR A 15 2.21 -4.99 7.04
CA THR A 15 2.13 -5.80 5.82
C THR A 15 1.75 -7.24 6.15
N ASP A 16 1.38 -8.01 5.14
CA ASP A 16 1.29 -9.46 5.28
C ASP A 16 2.68 -10.12 5.38
N ASN A 17 2.70 -11.45 5.42
CA ASN A 17 3.94 -12.23 5.55
C ASN A 17 4.57 -12.60 4.19
N GLY A 18 4.24 -11.85 3.12
CA GLY A 18 4.85 -11.98 1.80
C GLY A 18 6.37 -11.81 1.85
N LEU A 19 7.07 -12.49 0.94
CA LEU A 19 8.52 -12.48 0.87
C LEU A 19 9.07 -11.11 0.46
N GLU A 20 8.30 -10.36 -0.32
CA GLU A 20 8.58 -8.99 -0.76
C GLU A 20 8.69 -7.99 0.40
N PHE A 21 8.11 -8.30 1.57
CA PHE A 21 8.19 -7.49 2.79
C PHE A 21 9.23 -8.03 3.79
N GLY A 22 10.02 -9.00 3.35
CA GLY A 22 11.01 -9.69 4.18
C GLY A 22 10.38 -10.76 5.06
N LEU A 23 11.16 -11.80 5.35
CA LEU A 23 10.72 -12.85 6.26
C LEU A 23 10.70 -12.33 7.70
N LYS A 24 9.54 -12.42 8.35
CA LYS A 24 9.37 -12.08 9.78
C LYS A 24 10.43 -12.73 10.69
N LYS A 25 10.83 -13.97 10.38
CA LYS A 25 11.83 -14.77 11.10
C LYS A 25 13.27 -14.61 10.57
N SER A 26 13.51 -13.71 9.62
CA SER A 26 14.84 -13.52 9.05
C SER A 26 15.85 -13.10 10.13
N ALA A 27 16.96 -13.84 10.21
CA ALA A 27 18.10 -13.46 11.04
C ALA A 27 18.79 -12.18 10.52
N SER A 28 18.58 -11.82 9.25
CA SER A 28 19.17 -10.63 8.63
C SER A 28 18.12 -9.69 8.03
N LYS A 29 17.23 -9.17 8.89
CA LYS A 29 16.29 -8.10 8.51
C LYS A 29 17.03 -6.87 7.95
N LYS A 30 18.21 -6.56 8.48
CA LYS A 30 19.05 -5.43 8.05
C LYS A 30 19.56 -5.54 6.61
N ASN A 31 19.54 -6.72 5.98
CA ASN A 31 19.94 -6.85 4.59
C ASN A 31 18.75 -6.73 3.62
N HIS A 32 17.52 -6.81 4.12
CA HIS A 32 16.33 -6.71 3.29
C HIS A 32 16.06 -5.22 2.97
N PRO A 33 15.96 -4.83 1.69
CA PRO A 33 15.81 -3.41 1.31
C PRO A 33 14.53 -2.79 1.89
N PHE A 34 13.44 -3.55 1.95
CA PHE A 34 12.17 -3.07 2.51
C PHE A 34 12.23 -2.83 4.02
N GLU A 35 12.91 -3.71 4.77
CA GLU A 35 13.09 -3.55 6.22
C GLU A 35 14.00 -2.36 6.53
N ARG A 36 15.07 -2.19 5.74
CA ARG A 36 16.00 -1.07 5.87
C ARG A 36 15.32 0.27 5.72
N LEU A 37 14.45 0.41 4.73
CA LEU A 37 13.69 1.64 4.51
C LEU A 37 12.92 2.07 5.77
N PHE A 38 12.21 1.13 6.41
CA PHE A 38 11.47 1.45 7.63
C PHE A 38 12.39 1.78 8.81
N MET A 39 13.53 1.11 8.95
CA MET A 39 14.53 1.45 9.97
C MET A 39 15.11 2.86 9.77
N GLU A 40 15.45 3.23 8.54
CA GLU A 40 15.98 4.56 8.18
C GLU A 40 14.94 5.66 8.41
N LEU A 41 13.67 5.38 8.10
CA LEU A 41 12.56 6.32 8.32
C LEU A 41 12.03 6.32 9.76
N CYS A 42 12.61 5.52 10.67
CA CYS A 42 12.13 5.35 12.04
C CYS A 42 10.65 4.92 12.13
N ILE A 43 10.17 4.16 11.13
CA ILE A 43 8.82 3.60 11.07
C ILE A 43 8.89 2.17 11.60
N LYS A 44 7.99 1.82 12.53
CA LYS A 44 7.90 0.44 13.01
C LYS A 44 7.22 -0.44 11.95
N HIS A 45 7.88 -1.50 11.50
CA HIS A 45 7.26 -2.49 10.63
C HIS A 45 6.63 -3.64 11.43
N ARG A 46 5.36 -3.96 11.18
CA ARG A 46 4.65 -5.13 11.73
C ARG A 46 4.13 -6.02 10.62
N TYR A 47 4.17 -7.32 10.90
CA TYR A 47 3.54 -8.31 10.05
C TYR A 47 2.16 -8.66 10.59
N THR A 48 1.20 -8.90 9.70
CA THR A 48 -0.10 -9.48 10.06
C THR A 48 0.12 -10.79 10.81
N ARG A 49 -0.78 -11.06 11.77
CA ARG A 49 -0.75 -12.36 12.45
C ARG A 49 -1.34 -13.41 11.51
N PRO A 50 -0.73 -14.60 11.40
CA PRO A 50 -1.34 -15.71 10.68
C PRO A 50 -2.78 -15.92 11.13
N TYR A 51 -3.67 -16.21 10.18
CA TYR A 51 -5.10 -16.46 10.42
C TYR A 51 -5.88 -15.24 10.96
N ARG A 52 -5.44 -14.00 10.68
CA ARG A 52 -6.19 -12.76 10.99
C ARG A 52 -6.46 -11.90 9.75
N PRO A 53 -7.38 -12.35 8.87
CA PRO A 53 -7.64 -11.68 7.58
C PRO A 53 -8.15 -10.25 7.74
N GLN A 54 -8.74 -9.89 8.88
CA GLN A 54 -9.30 -8.53 9.10
C GLN A 54 -8.22 -7.43 9.00
N THR A 55 -6.96 -7.76 9.33
CA THR A 55 -5.86 -6.77 9.26
C THR A 55 -5.52 -6.35 7.83
N ASN A 56 -5.82 -7.19 6.84
CA ASN A 56 -5.63 -6.89 5.42
C ASN A 56 -6.92 -6.40 4.74
N GLY A 57 -8.07 -6.55 5.40
CA GLY A 57 -9.39 -6.26 4.80
C GLY A 57 -9.55 -4.83 4.26
N LYS A 58 -8.84 -3.84 4.82
CA LYS A 58 -8.87 -2.46 4.28
C LYS A 58 -8.21 -2.37 2.90
N VAL A 59 -7.03 -2.97 2.73
CA VAL A 59 -6.33 -2.94 1.45
C VAL A 59 -7.05 -3.83 0.43
N GLU A 60 -7.57 -4.98 0.87
CA GLU A 60 -8.38 -5.86 0.02
C GLU A 60 -9.66 -5.17 -0.45
N ARG A 61 -10.36 -4.45 0.44
CA ARG A 61 -11.55 -3.67 0.06
C ARG A 61 -11.19 -2.54 -0.90
N PHE A 62 -10.08 -1.84 -0.67
CA PHE A 62 -9.59 -0.82 -1.60
C PHE A 62 -9.31 -1.41 -2.99
N TRP A 63 -8.58 -2.53 -3.08
CA TRP A 63 -8.27 -3.17 -4.36
C TRP A 63 -9.53 -3.64 -5.10
N LYS A 64 -10.50 -4.21 -4.36
CA LYS A 64 -11.78 -4.60 -4.94
C LYS A 64 -12.50 -3.38 -5.53
N THR A 65 -12.59 -2.28 -4.78
CA THR A 65 -13.25 -1.06 -5.23
C THR A 65 -12.50 -0.38 -6.39
N LEU A 66 -11.17 -0.35 -6.38
CA LEU A 66 -10.38 0.14 -7.51
C LEU A 66 -10.64 -0.70 -8.77
N ASN A 67 -10.72 -2.02 -8.62
CA ASN A 67 -10.99 -2.90 -9.73
C ASN A 67 -12.39 -2.64 -10.31
N GLU A 68 -13.41 -2.62 -9.46
CA GLU A 68 -14.81 -2.36 -9.83
C GLU A 68 -15.00 -0.96 -10.45
N ASP A 69 -14.36 0.07 -9.91
CA ASP A 69 -14.60 1.46 -10.32
C ASP A 69 -13.74 1.91 -11.53
N LEU A 70 -12.54 1.34 -11.72
CA LEU A 70 -11.56 1.84 -12.71
C LEU A 70 -11.05 0.78 -13.69
N ILE A 71 -10.75 -0.44 -13.22
CA ILE A 71 -10.00 -1.41 -14.03
C ILE A 71 -10.94 -2.27 -14.88
N GLU A 72 -12.03 -2.75 -14.28
CA GLU A 72 -12.95 -3.68 -14.91
C GLU A 72 -13.73 -2.99 -16.05
N GLY A 73 -13.61 -3.54 -17.26
CA GLY A 73 -14.28 -3.00 -18.44
C GLY A 73 -13.58 -1.81 -19.10
N THR A 74 -12.43 -1.37 -18.57
CA THR A 74 -11.67 -0.24 -19.11
C THR A 74 -10.51 -0.73 -19.98
N TYR A 75 -10.35 -0.12 -21.16
CA TYR A 75 -9.17 -0.32 -22.01
C TYR A 75 -8.24 0.88 -21.88
N PHE A 76 -6.98 0.62 -21.55
CA PHE A 76 -5.93 1.63 -21.49
C PHE A 76 -5.04 1.53 -22.72
N GLU A 77 -4.92 2.62 -23.47
CA GLU A 77 -4.13 2.66 -24.71
C GLU A 77 -2.62 2.50 -24.46
N SER A 78 -2.16 2.87 -23.26
CA SER A 78 -0.76 2.75 -22.84
C SER A 78 -0.62 2.69 -21.32
N ILE A 79 0.57 2.31 -20.86
CA ILE A 79 0.94 2.35 -19.43
C ILE A 79 0.84 3.78 -18.88
N ASP A 80 1.17 4.79 -19.67
CA ASP A 80 1.11 6.18 -19.20
C ASP A 80 -0.34 6.70 -19.10
N SER A 81 -1.25 6.23 -19.97
CA SER A 81 -2.70 6.45 -19.79
C SER A 81 -3.18 5.86 -18.48
N LEU A 82 -2.83 4.58 -18.23
CA LEU A 82 -3.18 3.90 -16.98
C LEU A 82 -2.66 4.66 -15.75
N LYS A 83 -1.41 5.12 -15.76
CA LYS A 83 -0.85 5.89 -14.63
C LYS A 83 -1.61 7.20 -14.39
N LYS A 84 -1.97 7.91 -15.46
CA LYS A 84 -2.72 9.16 -15.39
C LYS A 84 -4.10 8.93 -14.78
N GLU A 85 -4.86 7.99 -15.33
CA GLU A 85 -6.21 7.66 -14.88
C GLU A 85 -6.21 7.11 -13.46
N LEU A 86 -5.22 6.28 -13.10
CA LEU A 86 -5.04 5.79 -11.73
C LEU A 86 -4.78 6.94 -10.76
N PHE A 87 -3.94 7.93 -11.13
CA PHE A 87 -3.67 9.07 -10.26
C PHE A 87 -4.91 9.95 -10.06
N GLU A 88 -5.67 10.21 -11.12
CA GLU A 88 -6.94 10.94 -11.07
C GLU A 88 -7.97 10.20 -10.20
N TYR A 89 -8.08 8.88 -10.36
CA TYR A 89 -8.93 8.04 -9.52
C TYR A 89 -8.51 8.08 -8.05
N LEU A 90 -7.22 8.01 -7.73
CA LEU A 90 -6.73 8.10 -6.36
C LEU A 90 -7.09 9.45 -5.70
N LEU A 91 -7.10 10.54 -6.46
CA LEU A 91 -7.56 11.84 -5.95
C LEU A 91 -9.07 11.82 -5.69
N TYR A 92 -9.86 11.30 -6.61
CA TYR A 92 -11.30 11.12 -6.44
C TYR A 92 -11.63 10.25 -5.22
N TYR A 93 -11.01 9.07 -5.11
CA TYR A 93 -11.20 8.12 -4.02
C TYR A 93 -10.92 8.78 -2.66
N ASN A 94 -9.82 9.52 -2.53
CA ASN A 94 -9.42 10.11 -1.25
C ASN A 94 -10.15 11.42 -0.89
N LYS A 95 -10.78 12.11 -1.84
CA LYS A 95 -11.34 13.46 -1.62
C LYS A 95 -12.84 13.59 -1.86
N LEU A 96 -13.42 12.76 -2.72
CA LEU A 96 -14.78 12.94 -3.23
C LEU A 96 -15.67 11.71 -3.02
N ARG A 97 -15.09 10.50 -3.07
CA ARG A 97 -15.85 9.26 -2.88
C ARG A 97 -16.36 9.13 -1.43
N PRO A 98 -17.65 8.88 -1.18
CA PRO A 98 -18.16 8.55 0.15
C PRO A 98 -17.60 7.20 0.66
N HIS A 99 -17.26 7.12 1.95
CA HIS A 99 -16.70 5.93 2.61
C HIS A 99 -17.48 5.53 3.85
#